data_AF-A0A6I5PP27-F1
#
_entry.id   AF-A0A6I5PP27-F1
#
_cell.length_a   1.000
_cell.length_b   1.000
_cell.length_c   1.000
_cell.angle_alpha   90.00
_cell.angle_beta   90.00
_cell.angle_gamma   90.00
#
_symmetry.space_group_name_H-M   'P 1'
#
loop_
_entity.id
_entity.type
_entity.pdbx_description
1 polymer ?
#
loop_
_entity_poly.entity_id
_entity_poly.type
_entity_poly.pdbx_seq_one_letter_code
_entity_poly.pdbx_strand_id
1 'polypeptide(L)'
;MSPLPISPTPSYKGTAATRYFLGLGQLIKHPEFTFTKRTRRPPTDPVNSLLSFGYTLLFNNVLSLLRVEGLNPYLGNLHRSDRPEAQLAFDLMEEFRSPIVDTLVLQQINQNVFSLEDFTPPNEAGGVYLIDSARKRFLQAFEKRIMSEIQHPDSNQAVPYRQAIVLQLRRYKQCLQTGAIYEPFRRAT
;
A
#
# COMPACT_ATOMS: atom_id res chain seq x y z
N MET A 1 7.61 -31.26 -23.10
CA MET A 1 7.41 -30.72 -21.73
C MET A 1 6.19 -29.83 -21.75
N SER A 2 5.08 -30.31 -21.20
CA SER A 2 3.82 -29.56 -21.12
C SER A 2 3.95 -28.51 -20.00
N PRO A 3 3.53 -27.25 -20.21
CA PRO A 3 3.57 -26.26 -19.13
C PRO A 3 2.60 -26.68 -18.03
N LEU A 4 3.06 -26.63 -16.77
CA LEU A 4 2.20 -26.86 -15.61
C LEU A 4 1.08 -25.80 -15.58
N PRO A 5 -0.18 -26.19 -15.32
CA PRO A 5 -1.26 -25.23 -15.19
C PRO A 5 -1.06 -24.46 -13.89
N ILE A 6 -0.79 -23.15 -14.00
CA ILE A 6 -0.79 -22.26 -12.84
C ILE A 6 -2.24 -22.10 -12.41
N SER A 7 -2.61 -22.75 -11.31
CA SER A 7 -3.94 -22.69 -10.70
C SER A 7 -4.39 -21.24 -10.53
N PRO A 8 -5.68 -20.92 -10.73
CA PRO A 8 -6.19 -19.59 -10.48
C PRO A 8 -6.02 -19.32 -8.97
N THR A 9 -5.35 -18.22 -8.62
CA THR A 9 -5.22 -17.79 -7.22
C THR A 9 -6.18 -16.66 -6.77
N PRO A 10 -7.53 -16.77 -6.88
CA PRO A 10 -8.46 -15.77 -6.31
C PRO A 10 -9.03 -16.09 -4.91
N SER A 11 -9.02 -17.34 -4.42
CA SER A 11 -9.78 -17.71 -3.19
C SER A 11 -9.06 -17.40 -1.86
N TYR A 12 -7.77 -17.74 -1.73
CA TYR A 12 -7.04 -17.53 -0.47
C TYR A 12 -6.71 -16.05 -0.23
N LYS A 13 -6.37 -15.28 -1.28
CA LYS A 13 -6.02 -13.85 -1.17
C LYS A 13 -7.21 -13.02 -0.67
N GLY A 14 -8.41 -13.30 -1.17
CA GLY A 14 -9.64 -12.64 -0.73
C GLY A 14 -9.95 -12.92 0.75
N THR A 15 -9.80 -14.17 1.17
CA THR A 15 -10.02 -14.58 2.57
C THR A 15 -8.97 -13.97 3.52
N ALA A 16 -7.70 -13.95 3.11
CA ALA A 16 -6.61 -13.36 3.88
C ALA A 16 -6.78 -11.84 4.03
N ALA A 17 -7.10 -11.12 2.95
CA ALA A 17 -7.34 -9.68 2.99
C ALA A 17 -8.52 -9.32 3.90
N THR A 18 -9.63 -10.07 3.83
CA THR A 18 -10.79 -9.84 4.70
C THR A 18 -10.41 -10.00 6.18
N ARG A 19 -9.71 -11.09 6.54
CA ARG A 19 -9.24 -11.31 7.91
C ARG A 19 -8.25 -10.25 8.38
N TYR A 20 -7.33 -9.85 7.50
CA TYR A 20 -6.36 -8.80 7.79
C TYR A 20 -7.03 -7.47 8.13
N PHE A 21 -7.98 -7.01 7.31
CA PHE A 21 -8.66 -5.74 7.55
C PHE A 21 -9.61 -5.78 8.75
N LEU A 22 -10.22 -6.93 9.04
CA LEU A 22 -10.94 -7.13 10.30
C LEU A 22 -10.00 -6.97 11.51
N GLY A 23 -8.83 -7.59 11.47
CA GLY A 23 -7.80 -7.42 12.51
C GLY A 23 -7.30 -5.98 12.61
N LEU A 24 -7.07 -5.31 11.49
CA LEU A 24 -6.70 -3.88 11.45
C LEU A 24 -7.76 -3.01 12.15
N GLY A 25 -9.03 -3.29 11.91
CA GLY A 25 -10.16 -2.60 12.55
C GLY A 25 -10.17 -2.75 14.07
N GLN A 26 -9.79 -3.92 14.59
CA GLN A 26 -9.68 -4.18 16.03
C GLN A 26 -8.54 -3.39 16.70
N LEU A 27 -7.58 -2.87 15.93
CA LEU A 27 -6.49 -2.04 16.45
C LEU A 27 -6.85 -0.55 16.54
N ILE A 28 -8.03 -0.16 16.04
CA ILE A 28 -8.53 1.20 16.16
C ILE A 28 -9.08 1.41 17.57
N LYS A 29 -8.52 2.38 18.28
CA LYS A 29 -8.89 2.73 19.66
C LYS A 29 -9.76 3.98 19.74
N HIS A 30 -9.81 4.77 18.67
CA HIS A 30 -10.60 6.00 18.63
C HIS A 30 -12.09 5.66 18.52
N PRO A 31 -12.95 6.10 19.46
CA PRO A 31 -14.34 5.65 19.56
C PRO A 31 -15.21 6.06 18.36
N GLU A 32 -14.92 7.21 17.75
CA GLU A 32 -15.67 7.70 16.58
C GLU A 32 -15.36 6.98 15.26
N PHE A 33 -14.25 6.22 15.19
CA PHE A 33 -13.85 5.54 13.96
C PHE A 33 -14.16 4.06 14.05
N THR A 34 -14.93 3.56 13.09
CA THR A 34 -15.21 2.13 12.93
C THR A 34 -14.69 1.64 11.59
N PHE A 35 -14.12 0.43 11.57
CA PHE A 35 -13.61 -0.19 10.36
C PHE A 35 -13.83 -1.70 10.40
N THR A 36 -14.64 -2.22 9.49
CA THR A 36 -15.03 -3.64 9.46
C THR A 36 -14.61 -4.33 8.17
N LYS A 37 -14.52 -3.59 7.07
CA LYS A 37 -14.15 -4.13 5.76
C LYS A 37 -13.52 -3.07 4.88
N ARG A 38 -12.67 -3.51 3.96
CA ARG A 38 -12.08 -2.63 2.94
C ARG A 38 -13.07 -2.40 1.78
N THR A 39 -13.46 -1.15 1.55
CA THR A 39 -14.24 -0.70 0.38
C THR A 39 -13.44 0.32 -0.42
N ARG A 40 -13.11 0.03 -1.68
CA ARG A 40 -12.19 0.85 -2.47
C ARG A 40 -12.87 1.89 -3.36
N ARG A 41 -13.98 1.53 -4.02
CA ARG A 41 -14.62 2.34 -5.06
C ARG A 41 -16.15 2.28 -4.91
N PRO A 42 -16.76 3.24 -4.19
CA PRO A 42 -16.11 4.30 -3.40
C PRO A 42 -15.64 3.81 -2.01
N PRO A 43 -14.77 4.58 -1.32
CA PRO A 43 -14.56 4.42 0.13
C PRO A 43 -15.83 4.85 0.88
N THR A 44 -16.36 3.99 1.76
CA THR A 44 -17.67 4.24 2.42
C THR A 44 -17.56 4.75 3.86
N ASP A 45 -16.36 4.92 4.38
CA ASP A 45 -16.10 5.42 5.72
C ASP A 45 -14.73 6.13 5.79
N PRO A 46 -14.48 6.95 6.83
CA PRO A 46 -13.24 7.70 6.98
C PRO A 46 -11.95 6.87 6.91
N VAL A 47 -11.96 5.66 7.48
CA VAL A 47 -10.78 4.78 7.50
C VAL A 47 -10.49 4.27 6.09
N ASN A 48 -11.52 3.86 5.36
CA ASN A 48 -11.43 3.52 3.95
C ASN A 48 -10.95 4.70 3.08
N SER A 49 -11.34 5.93 3.40
CA SER A 49 -10.86 7.13 2.71
C SER A 49 -9.36 7.34 2.91
N LEU A 50 -8.88 7.26 4.16
CA LEU A 50 -7.47 7.37 4.51
C LEU A 50 -6.62 6.27 3.85
N LEU A 51 -7.06 5.02 3.93
CA LEU A 51 -6.39 3.89 3.28
C LEU A 51 -6.35 4.05 1.76
N SER A 52 -7.48 4.43 1.13
CA SER A 52 -7.53 4.68 -0.31
C SER A 52 -6.55 5.76 -0.73
N PHE A 53 -6.54 6.90 -0.02
CA PHE A 53 -5.64 8.00 -0.34
C PHE A 53 -4.16 7.62 -0.13
N GLY A 54 -3.83 6.98 0.99
CA GLY A 54 -2.47 6.50 1.27
C GLY A 54 -1.97 5.47 0.24
N TYR A 55 -2.81 4.53 -0.19
CA TYR A 55 -2.43 3.59 -1.24
C TYR A 55 -2.23 4.27 -2.60
N THR A 56 -3.02 5.30 -2.93
CA THR A 56 -2.78 6.10 -4.15
C THR A 56 -1.43 6.81 -4.09
N LEU A 57 -1.06 7.40 -2.95
CA LEU A 57 0.25 8.04 -2.76
C LEU A 57 1.40 7.04 -2.87
N LEU A 58 1.27 5.87 -2.24
CA LEU A 58 2.27 4.80 -2.31
C LEU A 58 2.43 4.27 -3.74
N PHE A 59 1.32 3.99 -4.43
CA PHE A 59 1.32 3.55 -5.82
C PHE A 59 2.06 4.54 -6.73
N ASN A 60 1.79 5.83 -6.60
CA ASN A 60 2.44 6.86 -7.41
C ASN A 60 3.95 6.96 -7.13
N ASN A 61 4.38 6.75 -5.88
CA ASN A 61 5.80 6.68 -5.52
C ASN A 61 6.47 5.46 -6.16
N VAL A 62 5.89 4.27 -6.00
CA VAL A 62 6.42 3.03 -6.57
C VAL A 62 6.47 3.12 -8.11
N LEU A 63 5.40 3.59 -8.75
CA LEU A 63 5.34 3.76 -10.20
C LEU A 63 6.43 4.71 -10.72
N SER A 64 6.64 5.83 -10.04
CA SER A 64 7.68 6.80 -10.40
C SER A 64 9.07 6.19 -10.28
N LEU A 65 9.38 5.53 -9.17
CA LEU A 65 10.68 4.91 -8.93
C LEU A 65 10.93 3.72 -9.87
N LEU A 66 9.90 2.93 -10.16
CA LEU A 66 9.95 1.82 -11.11
C LEU A 66 10.34 2.30 -12.50
N ARG A 67 9.78 3.43 -12.95
CA ARG A 67 10.14 4.06 -14.23
C ARG A 67 11.59 4.57 -14.21
N VAL A 68 12.03 5.17 -13.12
CA VAL A 68 13.42 5.64 -12.95
C VAL A 68 14.41 4.48 -13.04
N GLU A 69 14.09 3.32 -12.46
CA GLU A 69 14.95 2.11 -12.51
C GLU A 69 14.88 1.37 -13.87
N GLY A 70 14.07 1.88 -14.82
CA GLY A 70 13.98 1.39 -16.20
C GLY A 70 13.12 0.12 -16.36
N LEU A 71 12.25 -0.18 -15.40
CA LEU A 71 11.33 -1.32 -15.48
C LEU A 71 10.06 -0.94 -16.27
N ASN A 72 9.47 -1.91 -16.96
CA ASN A 72 8.19 -1.71 -17.65
C ASN A 72 7.03 -1.88 -16.64
N PRO A 73 6.24 -0.83 -16.32
CA PRO A 73 5.20 -0.91 -15.30
C PRO A 73 4.05 -1.85 -15.62
N TYR A 74 3.84 -2.18 -16.90
CA TYR A 74 2.66 -2.93 -17.36
C TYR A 74 2.84 -4.45 -17.28
N LEU A 75 4.05 -4.94 -16.98
CA LEU A 75 4.37 -6.37 -16.90
C LEU A 75 4.27 -6.86 -15.45
N GLY A 76 3.04 -7.08 -14.97
CA GLY A 76 2.77 -7.65 -13.65
C GLY A 76 2.94 -9.18 -13.60
N ASN A 77 3.31 -9.68 -12.44
CA ASN A 77 3.40 -11.11 -12.11
C ASN A 77 2.17 -11.61 -11.35
N LEU A 78 1.68 -10.85 -10.35
CA LEU A 78 0.60 -11.28 -9.45
C LEU A 78 -0.76 -10.71 -9.86
N HIS A 79 -0.81 -9.41 -10.15
CA HIS A 79 -2.00 -8.78 -10.70
C HIS A 79 -2.03 -9.04 -12.20
N ARG A 80 -3.01 -9.83 -12.66
CA ARG A 80 -3.39 -9.89 -14.07
C ARG A 80 -4.73 -9.19 -14.24
N SER A 81 -4.74 -8.12 -15.02
CA SER A 81 -5.97 -7.49 -15.50
C SER A 81 -5.90 -7.36 -17.01
N ASP A 82 -7.04 -7.48 -17.68
CA ASP A 82 -7.16 -7.17 -19.12
C ASP A 82 -7.02 -5.65 -19.39
N ARG A 83 -6.90 -4.83 -18.33
CA ARG A 83 -6.70 -3.39 -18.42
C ARG A 83 -5.21 -3.03 -18.44
N PRO A 84 -4.81 -1.99 -19.20
CA PRO A 84 -3.45 -1.47 -19.25
C PRO A 84 -3.13 -0.65 -17.99
N GLU A 85 -3.27 -1.27 -16.82
CA GLU A 85 -2.86 -0.71 -15.54
C GLU A 85 -1.38 -1.02 -15.29
N ALA A 86 -0.70 -0.22 -14.46
CA ALA A 86 0.69 -0.47 -14.09
C ALA A 86 0.77 -1.63 -13.08
N GLN A 87 0.50 -2.84 -13.55
CA GLN A 87 0.36 -4.06 -12.74
C GLN A 87 1.62 -4.35 -11.91
N LEU A 88 2.82 -4.09 -12.45
CA LEU A 88 4.06 -4.31 -11.71
C LEU A 88 4.19 -3.34 -10.52
N ALA A 89 3.70 -2.10 -10.66
CA ALA A 89 3.66 -1.17 -9.54
C ALA A 89 2.68 -1.63 -8.45
N PHE A 90 1.55 -2.23 -8.83
CA PHE A 90 0.63 -2.87 -7.88
C PHE A 90 1.26 -4.07 -7.18
N ASP A 91 2.02 -4.90 -7.89
CA ASP A 91 2.71 -6.04 -7.29
C ASP A 91 3.75 -5.60 -6.27
N LEU A 92 4.66 -4.70 -6.67
CA LEU A 92 5.80 -4.30 -5.85
C LEU A 92 5.39 -3.38 -4.69
N MET A 93 4.25 -2.68 -4.78
CA MET A 93 3.76 -1.91 -3.65
C MET A 93 3.19 -2.77 -2.52
N GLU A 94 2.76 -4.02 -2.77
CA GLU A 94 2.11 -4.87 -1.76
C GLU A 94 2.98 -5.05 -0.51
N GLU A 95 4.30 -5.17 -0.69
CA GLU A 95 5.29 -5.29 0.38
C GLU A 95 5.33 -4.08 1.33
N PHE A 96 4.90 -2.92 0.83
CA PHE A 96 5.01 -1.64 1.52
C PHE A 96 3.68 -1.12 2.06
N ARG A 97 2.54 -1.73 1.71
CA ARG A 97 1.21 -1.29 2.14
C ARG A 97 1.06 -1.26 3.66
N SER A 98 1.32 -2.39 4.30
CA SER A 98 1.20 -2.53 5.75
C SER A 98 2.20 -1.65 6.52
N PRO A 99 3.52 -1.70 6.23
CA PRO A 99 4.48 -0.92 7.00
C PRO A 99 4.36 0.58 6.76
N ILE A 100 3.97 1.05 5.56
CA ILE A 100 3.88 2.49 5.29
C ILE A 100 2.47 3.00 5.56
N VAL A 101 1.48 2.51 4.83
CA VAL A 101 0.13 3.10 4.79
C VAL A 101 -0.70 2.65 5.98
N ASP A 102 -0.82 1.35 6.22
CA ASP A 102 -1.76 0.85 7.24
C ASP A 102 -1.29 1.27 8.64
N THR A 103 0.02 1.19 8.88
CA THR A 103 0.66 1.71 10.10
C THR A 103 0.40 3.21 10.27
N LEU A 104 0.56 4.00 9.21
CA LEU A 104 0.31 5.44 9.25
C LEU A 104 -1.16 5.74 9.58
N VAL A 105 -2.10 5.09 8.91
CA VAL A 105 -3.53 5.29 9.14
C VAL A 105 -3.90 4.97 10.58
N LEU A 106 -3.45 3.82 11.11
CA LEU A 106 -3.67 3.46 12.51
C LEU A 106 -3.08 4.49 13.47
N GLN A 107 -1.86 4.96 13.22
CA GLN A 107 -1.21 5.98 14.04
C GLN A 107 -2.00 7.29 14.03
N GLN A 108 -2.38 7.78 12.85
CA GLN A 108 -3.10 9.05 12.72
C GLN A 108 -4.47 9.01 13.40
N ILE A 109 -5.20 7.90 13.29
CA ILE A 109 -6.50 7.73 13.97
C ILE A 109 -6.30 7.60 15.49
N ASN A 110 -5.41 6.71 15.94
CA ASN A 110 -5.23 6.45 17.38
C ASN A 110 -4.57 7.61 18.14
N GLN A 111 -3.92 8.53 17.44
CA GLN A 111 -3.36 9.77 18.02
C GLN A 111 -4.34 10.96 17.91
N ASN A 112 -5.59 10.71 17.53
CA ASN A 112 -6.65 11.73 17.40
C ASN A 112 -6.26 12.88 16.46
N VAL A 113 -5.45 12.61 15.42
CA VAL A 113 -5.05 13.64 14.45
C VAL A 113 -6.22 14.02 13.53
N PHE A 114 -7.13 13.08 13.29
CA PHE A 114 -8.32 13.26 12.47
C PHE A 114 -9.58 13.06 13.31
N SER A 115 -10.61 13.85 13.03
CA SER A 115 -11.97 13.69 13.55
C SER A 115 -12.95 13.45 12.39
N LEU A 116 -14.24 13.22 12.69
CA LEU A 116 -15.25 13.04 11.64
C LEU A 116 -15.47 14.30 10.78
N GLU A 117 -15.15 15.49 11.29
CA GLU A 117 -15.27 16.76 10.57
C GLU A 117 -14.23 16.91 9.44
N ASP A 118 -13.17 16.10 9.46
CA ASP A 118 -12.15 16.05 8.42
C ASP A 118 -12.60 15.33 7.14
N PHE A 119 -13.85 14.86 7.13
CA PHE A 119 -14.41 14.07 6.06
C PHE A 119 -15.70 14.70 5.52
N THR A 120 -15.92 14.53 4.23
CA THR A 120 -17.18 14.91 3.59
C THR A 120 -18.30 13.99 4.07
N PRO A 121 -19.55 14.47 4.11
CA PRO A 121 -20.68 13.55 4.20
C PRO A 121 -20.65 12.57 3.02
N PRO A 122 -21.24 11.37 3.16
CA PRO A 122 -21.37 10.43 2.05
C PRO A 122 -22.05 11.09 0.85
N ASN A 123 -21.44 10.97 -0.34
CA ASN A 123 -22.06 11.43 -1.58
C ASN A 123 -23.17 10.46 -2.05
N GLU A 124 -23.79 10.72 -3.20
CA GLU A 124 -24.85 9.87 -3.77
C GLU A 124 -24.45 8.39 -3.95
N ALA A 125 -23.16 8.13 -4.17
CA ALA A 125 -22.62 6.77 -4.29
C ALA A 125 -22.21 6.16 -2.93
N GLY A 126 -22.47 6.85 -1.81
CA GLY A 126 -22.02 6.48 -0.46
C GLY A 126 -20.54 6.75 -0.19
N GLY A 127 -19.89 7.55 -1.04
CA GLY A 127 -18.46 7.86 -0.94
C GLY A 127 -18.13 8.93 0.08
N VAL A 128 -17.20 8.63 0.99
CA VAL A 128 -16.65 9.53 2.02
C VAL A 128 -15.22 9.92 1.64
N TYR A 129 -14.88 11.20 1.70
CA TYR A 129 -13.56 11.70 1.27
C TYR A 129 -12.98 12.69 2.28
N LEU A 130 -11.64 12.85 2.29
CA LEU A 130 -11.01 13.90 3.10
C LEU A 130 -11.33 15.29 2.53
N ILE A 131 -11.60 16.25 3.41
CA ILE A 131 -11.61 17.67 3.02
C ILE A 131 -10.19 18.17 2.70
N ASP A 132 -10.06 19.33 2.08
CA ASP A 132 -8.78 19.80 1.54
C ASP A 132 -7.69 20.00 2.62
N SER A 133 -8.07 20.54 3.79
CA SER A 133 -7.17 20.71 4.94
C SER A 133 -6.70 19.36 5.49
N ALA A 134 -7.63 18.41 5.69
CA ALA A 134 -7.34 17.05 6.13
C ALA A 134 -6.42 16.31 5.14
N ARG A 135 -6.68 16.45 3.85
CA ARG A 135 -5.86 15.88 2.76
C ARG A 135 -4.42 16.37 2.82
N LYS A 136 -4.19 17.67 3.02
CA LYS A 136 -2.85 18.26 3.16
C LYS A 136 -2.13 17.74 4.41
N ARG A 137 -2.82 17.64 5.54
CA ARG A 137 -2.26 17.07 6.78
C ARG A 137 -1.85 15.60 6.58
N PHE A 138 -2.71 14.80 5.96
CA PHE A 138 -2.38 13.40 5.66
C PHE A 138 -1.18 13.28 4.73
N LEU A 139 -1.10 14.11 3.69
CA LEU A 139 0.03 14.11 2.76
C LEU A 139 1.35 14.43 3.49
N GLN A 140 1.36 15.42 4.39
CA GLN A 140 2.54 15.73 5.19
C GLN A 140 2.96 14.56 6.08
N ALA A 141 1.99 13.88 6.71
CA ALA A 141 2.25 12.70 7.53
C ALA A 141 2.78 11.53 6.69
N PHE A 142 2.27 11.35 5.48
CA PHE A 142 2.75 10.36 4.52
C PHE A 142 4.19 10.63 4.07
N GLU A 143 4.53 11.87 3.73
CA GLU A 143 5.90 12.24 3.36
C GLU A 143 6.87 12.01 4.52
N LYS A 144 6.48 12.34 5.76
CA LYS A 144 7.28 11.99 6.95
C LYS A 144 7.46 10.48 7.09
N ARG A 145 6.40 9.69 6.86
CA ARG A 145 6.45 8.23 6.97
C ARG A 145 7.35 7.60 5.91
N ILE A 146 7.27 8.03 4.65
CA ILE A 146 8.09 7.44 3.58
C ILE A 146 9.58 7.82 3.70
N MET A 147 9.88 8.89 4.43
CA MET A 147 11.25 9.31 4.78
C MET A 147 11.76 8.71 6.09
N SER A 148 10.93 8.01 6.88
CA SER A 148 11.40 7.39 8.12
C SER A 148 12.36 6.23 7.80
N GLU A 149 13.46 6.17 8.53
CA GLU A 149 14.52 5.18 8.31
C GLU A 149 14.15 3.79 8.83
N ILE A 150 14.63 2.78 8.10
CA ILE A 150 14.51 1.36 8.43
C ILE A 150 15.79 0.62 8.06
N GLN A 151 15.99 -0.55 8.67
CA GLN A 151 17.02 -1.49 8.24
C GLN A 151 16.55 -2.23 6.98
N HIS A 152 17.45 -2.39 6.01
CA HIS A 152 17.20 -3.13 4.78
C HIS A 152 18.36 -4.10 4.53
N PRO A 153 18.12 -5.38 4.18
CA PRO A 153 19.19 -6.38 4.03
C PRO A 153 20.29 -5.99 3.02
N ASP A 154 19.93 -5.24 1.98
CA ASP A 154 20.87 -4.77 0.94
C ASP A 154 21.58 -3.46 1.31
N SER A 155 21.53 -3.02 2.57
CA SER A 155 22.17 -1.79 3.06
C SER A 155 22.79 -2.01 4.44
N ASN A 156 24.03 -1.54 4.62
CA ASN A 156 24.72 -1.55 5.91
C ASN A 156 24.30 -0.40 6.84
N GLN A 157 23.52 0.55 6.33
CA GLN A 157 23.00 1.70 7.08
C GLN A 157 21.48 1.72 7.01
N ALA A 158 20.86 2.37 7.99
CA ALA A 158 19.42 2.63 7.94
C ALA A 158 19.11 3.53 6.74
N VAL A 159 18.03 3.22 6.02
CA VAL A 159 17.61 3.93 4.81
C VAL A 159 16.13 4.30 4.91
N PRO A 160 15.70 5.44 4.33
CA PRO A 160 14.28 5.77 4.29
C PRO A 160 13.49 4.71 3.52
N TYR A 161 12.20 4.53 3.83
CA TYR A 161 11.33 3.63 3.06
C TYR A 161 11.38 3.90 1.55
N ARG A 162 11.49 5.17 1.14
CA ARG A 162 11.66 5.54 -0.28
C ARG A 162 12.87 4.84 -0.91
N GLN A 163 13.99 4.80 -0.20
CA GLN A 163 15.20 4.12 -0.67
C GLN A 163 15.07 2.60 -0.56
N ALA A 164 14.38 2.08 0.46
CA ALA A 164 14.09 0.66 0.55
C ALA A 164 13.24 0.16 -0.64
N ILE A 165 12.28 0.97 -1.11
CA ILE A 165 11.53 0.68 -2.34
C ILE A 165 12.49 0.57 -3.53
N VAL A 166 13.43 1.52 -3.69
CA VAL A 166 14.44 1.46 -4.77
C VAL A 166 15.28 0.19 -4.68
N LEU A 167 15.71 -0.21 -3.48
CA LEU A 167 16.48 -1.45 -3.28
C LEU A 167 15.66 -2.69 -3.72
N GLN A 168 14.37 -2.75 -3.39
CA GLN A 168 13.50 -3.84 -3.84
C GLN A 168 13.28 -3.84 -5.36
N LEU A 169 13.11 -2.68 -5.99
CA LEU A 169 13.02 -2.57 -7.44
C LEU A 169 14.30 -3.09 -8.13
N ARG A 170 15.47 -2.77 -7.57
CA ARG A 170 16.76 -3.27 -8.07
C ARG A 170 16.93 -4.76 -7.85
N ARG A 171 16.50 -5.29 -6.71
CA ARG A 171 16.47 -6.74 -6.44
C ARG A 171 15.57 -7.47 -7.43
N TYR A 172 14.39 -6.93 -7.72
CA TYR A 172 13.50 -7.46 -8.75
C TYR A 172 14.16 -7.45 -10.13
N LYS A 173 14.81 -6.34 -10.51
CA LYS A 173 15.58 -6.24 -11.75
C LYS A 173 16.70 -7.28 -11.83
N GLN A 174 17.45 -7.49 -10.75
CA GLN A 174 18.51 -8.50 -10.68
C GLN A 174 17.96 -9.91 -10.85
N CYS A 175 16.83 -10.23 -10.22
CA CYS A 175 16.12 -11.50 -10.41
C CYS A 175 15.82 -11.75 -11.89
N LEU A 176 15.28 -10.76 -12.61
CA LEU A 176 15.00 -10.88 -14.04
C LEU A 176 16.25 -11.07 -14.90
N GLN A 177 17.38 -10.45 -14.53
CA GLN A 177 18.62 -10.50 -15.31
C GLN A 177 19.45 -11.76 -15.06
N THR A 178 19.46 -12.25 -13.82
CA THR A 178 20.38 -13.31 -13.37
C THR A 178 19.68 -14.64 -13.07
N GLY A 179 18.34 -14.64 -12.95
CA GLY A 179 17.57 -15.78 -12.47
C GLY A 179 17.68 -16.03 -10.96
N ALA A 180 18.33 -15.14 -10.20
CA ALA A 180 18.35 -15.21 -8.74
C ALA A 180 16.93 -15.14 -8.16
N ILE A 181 16.69 -15.82 -7.03
CA ILE A 181 15.37 -15.83 -6.37
C ILE A 181 15.07 -14.45 -5.77
N TYR A 182 13.89 -13.91 -6.07
CA TYR A 182 13.41 -12.66 -5.47
C TYR A 182 12.93 -12.90 -4.04
N GLU A 183 13.61 -12.27 -3.07
CA GLU A 183 13.20 -12.25 -1.67
C GLU A 183 12.43 -10.96 -1.36
N PRO A 184 11.15 -11.03 -0.95
CA PRO A 184 10.34 -9.85 -0.68
C PRO A 184 10.83 -9.10 0.55
N PHE A 185 10.55 -7.80 0.59
CA PHE A 185 10.85 -6.98 1.76
C PHE A 185 10.15 -7.55 3.01
N ARG A 186 10.97 -7.80 4.04
CA ARG A 186 10.51 -8.12 5.38
C ARG A 186 11.09 -7.07 6.31
N ARG A 187 10.21 -6.35 7.01
CA ARG A 187 10.66 -5.44 8.07
C ARG A 187 11.24 -6.32 9.18
N ALA A 188 12.52 -6.14 9.50
CA ALA A 188 13.10 -6.71 10.71
C ALA A 188 12.31 -6.18 11.92
N THR A 189 11.78 -7.11 12.73
CA THR A 189 11.13 -6.83 14.01
C THR A 189 12.15 -6.50 15.07
#